data_AF-A0A921BAW1-F1
#
_entry.id   AF-A0A921BAW1-F1
#
_cell.length_a   1.000
_cell.length_b   1.000
_cell.length_c   1.000
_cell.angle_alpha   90.00
_cell.angle_beta   90.00
_cell.angle_gamma   90.00
#
_symmetry.space_group_name_H-M   'P 1'
#
loop_
_entity.id
_entity.type
_entity.pdbx_description
1 polymer ?
#
loop_
_entity_poly.entity_id
_entity_poly.type
_entity_poly.pdbx_seq_one_letter_code
_entity_poly.pdbx_strand_id
1 'polypeptide(L)'
;MIHHGLWDYDTPAAPNLMNINVNGREIRALAQVTKQGGAYVFDRATGVPVWPMPELPVPQGLIPGERTSPTQPFPTKPPAFAMQGLTEDD
;
A
#
# COMPACT_ATOMS: atom_id res chain seq x y z
N MET A 1 5.11 -3.16 3.05
CA MET A 1 4.31 -2.11 2.38
C MET A 1 5.18 -1.06 1.74
N ILE A 2 6.34 -0.70 2.27
CA ILE A 2 7.31 0.17 1.58
C ILE A 2 8.63 -0.58 1.60
N HIS A 3 9.29 -0.67 0.44
CA HIS A 3 10.58 -1.36 0.33
C HIS A 3 11.75 -0.44 0.69
N HIS A 4 11.70 0.84 0.29
CA HIS A 4 12.67 1.86 0.68
C HIS A 4 12.00 3.23 0.82
N GLY A 5 12.04 3.80 2.03
CA GLY A 5 11.35 5.06 2.33
C GLY A 5 12.17 6.29 1.94
N LEU A 6 11.57 7.19 1.16
CA LEU A 6 12.17 8.46 0.74
C LEU A 6 11.33 9.69 1.17
N TRP A 7 10.02 9.50 1.33
CA TRP A 7 9.04 10.59 1.39
C TRP A 7 8.20 10.63 2.68
N ASP A 8 8.72 10.07 3.77
CA ASP A 8 7.96 9.98 5.04
C ASP A 8 6.58 9.32 4.88
N TYR A 9 6.49 8.31 4.00
CA TYR A 9 5.25 7.56 3.79
C TYR A 9 5.01 6.49 4.87
N ASP A 10 5.18 6.85 6.13
CA ASP A 10 4.98 5.92 7.24
C ASP A 10 3.52 5.44 7.39
N THR A 11 3.34 4.60 8.40
CA THR A 11 2.07 4.12 8.92
C THR A 11 1.63 4.99 10.09
N PRO A 12 0.83 6.05 9.86
CA PRO A 12 0.59 7.07 10.88
C PRO A 12 -0.40 6.62 11.95
N ALA A 13 -1.12 5.52 11.70
CA ALA A 13 -2.19 5.02 12.54
C ALA A 13 -1.97 3.54 12.89
N ALA A 14 -2.52 3.11 14.02
CA ALA A 14 -2.59 1.71 14.38
C ALA A 14 -3.42 0.91 13.35
N PRO A 15 -3.13 -0.38 13.15
CA PRO A 15 -3.90 -1.22 12.25
C PRO A 15 -5.31 -1.47 12.79
N ASN A 16 -6.29 -1.54 11.88
CA ASN A 16 -7.66 -1.90 12.22
C ASN A 16 -7.86 -3.41 12.07
N LEU A 17 -8.40 -4.07 13.09
CA LEU A 17 -8.78 -5.48 13.04
C LEU A 17 -10.29 -5.60 12.79
N MET A 18 -10.67 -6.31 11.73
CA MET A 18 -12.07 -6.43 11.34
C MET A 18 -12.34 -7.76 10.64
N ASN A 19 -13.61 -8.13 10.54
CA ASN A 19 -14.05 -9.20 9.66
C ASN A 19 -14.66 -8.56 8.41
N ILE A 20 -14.23 -9.00 7.24
CA ILE A 20 -14.74 -8.53 5.95
C ILE A 20 -15.26 -9.70 5.12
N ASN A 21 -16.27 -9.47 4.29
CA ASN A 21 -16.72 -10.45 3.31
C ASN A 21 -16.07 -10.18 1.96
N VAL A 22 -15.34 -11.15 1.42
CA VAL A 22 -14.75 -11.09 0.07
C VAL A 22 -15.27 -12.27 -0.72
N ASN A 23 -16.11 -11.98 -1.71
CA ASN A 23 -16.73 -13.00 -2.58
C ASN A 23 -17.46 -14.11 -1.80
N GLY A 24 -18.21 -13.74 -0.76
CA GLY A 24 -18.97 -14.67 0.09
C GLY A 24 -18.16 -15.31 1.22
N ARG A 25 -16.82 -15.16 1.24
CA ARG A 25 -15.96 -15.70 2.29
C ARG A 25 -15.67 -14.62 3.34
N GLU A 26 -15.91 -14.95 4.60
CA GLU A 26 -15.47 -14.11 5.72
C GLU A 26 -13.93 -14.23 5.89
N ILE A 27 -13.27 -13.08 5.98
CA ILE A 27 -11.83 -12.95 6.22
C ILE A 27 -11.62 -12.13 7.48
N ARG A 28 -10.80 -12.66 8.39
CA ARG A 28 -10.30 -11.95 9.56
C ARG A 28 -9.17 -11.02 9.12
N ALA A 29 -9.50 -9.80 8.75
CA ALA A 29 -8.58 -8.86 8.15
C ALA A 29 -7.84 -7.97 9.17
N LEU A 30 -6.63 -7.58 8.79
CA LEU A 30 -5.90 -6.43 9.30
C LEU A 30 -5.82 -5.41 8.17
N ALA A 31 -6.32 -4.20 8.41
CA ALA A 31 -6.25 -3.09 7.46
C ALA A 31 -5.34 -1.98 8.01
N GLN A 32 -4.26 -1.69 7.29
CA GLN A 32 -3.29 -0.65 7.63
C GLN A 32 -3.40 0.50 6.62
N VAL A 33 -3.84 1.66 7.10
CA VAL A 33 -3.81 2.90 6.31
C VAL A 33 -2.39 3.48 6.33
N THR A 34 -2.00 4.11 5.22
CA THR A 34 -0.64 4.67 5.06
C THR A 34 -0.70 6.09 4.50
N LYS A 35 0.38 6.85 4.69
CA LYS A 35 0.53 8.19 4.09
C LYS A 35 0.65 8.17 2.55
N GLN A 36 0.71 6.99 1.93
CA GLN A 36 0.57 6.83 0.47
C GLN A 36 -0.86 7.07 -0.03
N GLY A 37 -1.84 7.28 0.87
CA GLY A 37 -3.23 7.54 0.49
C GLY A 37 -4.06 6.28 0.20
N GLY A 38 -3.52 5.10 0.56
CA GLY A 38 -4.16 3.81 0.38
C GLY A 38 -4.14 2.94 1.63
N ALA A 39 -4.92 1.86 1.59
CA ALA A 39 -4.99 0.85 2.64
C ALA A 39 -4.42 -0.48 2.17
N TYR A 40 -3.53 -1.06 2.96
CA TYR A 40 -2.97 -2.39 2.75
C TYR A 40 -3.73 -3.38 3.64
N VAL A 41 -4.29 -4.41 3.03
CA VAL A 41 -5.21 -5.32 3.72
C VAL A 41 -4.70 -6.75 3.62
N PHE A 42 -4.55 -7.39 4.79
CA PHE A 42 -4.01 -8.73 4.93
C PHE A 42 -4.98 -9.62 5.72
N ASP A 43 -4.96 -10.92 5.48
CA ASP A 43 -5.49 -11.87 6.46
C ASP A 43 -4.60 -11.81 7.70
N ARG A 44 -5.17 -11.43 8.85
CA ARG A 44 -4.40 -11.14 10.07
C ARG A 44 -3.72 -12.36 10.67
N ALA A 45 -4.14 -13.58 10.30
CA ALA A 45 -3.56 -14.81 10.80
C ALA A 45 -2.36 -15.26 9.96
N THR A 46 -2.37 -14.99 8.65
CA THR A 46 -1.34 -15.48 7.71
C THR A 46 -0.41 -14.40 7.20
N GLY A 47 -0.81 -13.13 7.27
CA GLY A 47 -0.09 -12.02 6.65
C GLY A 47 -0.20 -11.97 5.13
N VAL A 48 -0.99 -12.86 4.50
CA VAL A 48 -1.20 -12.87 3.05
C VAL A 48 -2.12 -11.71 2.66
N PRO A 49 -1.81 -10.95 1.59
CA PRO A 49 -2.71 -9.92 1.07
C PRO A 49 -4.10 -10.47 0.75
N VAL A 50 -5.14 -9.73 1.12
CA VAL A 50 -6.53 -10.10 0.80
C VAL A 50 -6.82 -9.96 -0.69
N TRP A 51 -6.26 -8.93 -1.33
CA TRP A 51 -6.36 -8.67 -2.75
C TRP A 51 -4.97 -8.57 -3.39
N PRO A 52 -4.87 -8.70 -4.72
CA PRO A 52 -3.60 -8.54 -5.43
C PRO A 52 -2.94 -7.20 -5.08
N MET A 53 -1.62 -7.25 -4.94
CA MET A 53 -0.79 -6.12 -4.63
C MET A 53 0.44 -6.17 -5.53
N PRO A 54 0.29 -5.85 -6.83
CA PRO A 54 1.37 -5.98 -7.80
C PRO A 54 2.57 -5.12 -7.41
N GLU A 55 3.75 -5.68 -7.62
CA GLU A 55 5.01 -4.94 -7.62
C GLU A 55 5.12 -4.17 -8.94
N LEU A 56 5.11 -2.85 -8.87
CA LEU A 56 5.27 -1.99 -10.04
C LEU A 56 6.63 -1.30 -10.01
N PRO A 57 7.30 -1.11 -11.17
CA PRO A 57 8.48 -0.26 -11.24
C PRO A 57 8.15 1.16 -10.75
N VAL A 58 9.07 1.73 -9.97
CA VAL A 58 8.97 3.12 -9.50
C VAL A 58 10.16 3.94 -10.00
N PRO A 59 10.09 5.29 -9.98
CA PRO A 59 11.22 6.13 -10.36
C PRO A 59 12.49 5.75 -9.59
N GLN A 60 13.62 5.72 -10.31
CA GLN A 60 14.93 5.42 -9.73
C GLN A 60 15.71 6.72 -9.49
N GLY A 61 16.59 6.67 -8.49
CA GLY A 61 17.41 7.82 -8.10
C GLY A 61 18.36 8.27 -9.21
N LEU A 62 18.52 9.58 -9.34
CA LEU A 62 19.46 10.20 -10.30
C LEU A 62 20.69 10.79 -9.60
N ILE A 63 20.67 10.85 -8.25
CA ILE A 63 21.71 11.46 -7.45
C ILE A 63 22.76 10.39 -7.08
N PRO A 64 24.06 10.64 -7.32
CA PRO A 64 25.11 9.71 -6.91
C PRO A 64 25.03 9.37 -5.42
N GLY A 65 24.92 8.08 -5.11
CA GLY A 65 24.83 7.57 -3.73
C GLY A 65 23.40 7.47 -3.18
N GLU A 66 22.39 8.04 -3.86
CA GLU A 66 20.99 7.80 -3.55
C GLU A 66 20.63 6.34 -3.81
N ARG A 67 19.81 5.77 -2.93
CA ARG A 67 19.30 4.41 -3.07
C ARG A 67 17.80 4.49 -3.21
N THR A 68 17.27 3.77 -4.18
CA THR A 68 15.84 3.61 -4.42
C THR A 68 15.49 2.12 -4.49
N SER A 69 14.24 1.78 -4.23
CA SER A 69 13.75 0.44 -4.52
C SER A 69 13.43 0.32 -6.02
N PRO A 70 13.74 -0.79 -6.70
CA PRO A 70 13.38 -0.97 -8.12
C PRO A 70 11.87 -1.06 -8.33
N THR A 71 11.15 -1.66 -7.39
CA THR A 71 9.69 -1.80 -7.41
C THR A 71 9.08 -1.42 -6.08
N GLN A 72 7.75 -1.31 -6.07
CA GLN A 72 6.97 -1.03 -4.88
C GLN A 72 5.59 -1.73 -5.02
N PRO A 73 5.05 -2.35 -3.95
CA PRO A 73 3.72 -2.94 -3.98
C PRO A 73 2.64 -1.86 -3.98
N PHE A 74 1.62 -2.02 -4.84
CA PHE A 74 0.45 -1.13 -4.91
C PHE A 74 -0.84 -1.88 -4.54
N PRO A 75 -1.59 -1.46 -3.50
CA PRO A 75 -2.85 -2.10 -3.15
C PRO A 75 -3.90 -1.85 -4.23
N THR A 76 -4.61 -2.92 -4.64
CA THR A 76 -5.68 -2.80 -5.65
C THR A 76 -7.06 -2.53 -5.04
N LYS A 77 -7.27 -2.92 -3.77
CA LYS A 77 -8.52 -2.74 -3.03
C LYS A 77 -8.26 -2.52 -1.53
N PRO A 78 -9.08 -1.70 -0.85
CA PRO A 78 -10.05 -0.76 -1.45
C PRO A 78 -9.35 0.29 -2.34
N PRO A 79 -10.10 1.03 -3.19
CA PRO A 79 -9.52 2.15 -3.93
C PRO A 79 -8.79 3.12 -3.00
N ALA A 80 -7.78 3.81 -3.53
CA ALA A 80 -7.11 4.88 -2.80
C ALA A 80 -8.13 5.91 -2.30
N PHE A 81 -7.94 6.36 -1.05
CA PHE A 81 -8.83 7.34 -0.42
C PHE A 81 -8.29 8.77 -0.54
N ALA A 82 -7.06 8.93 -1.02
CA ALA A 82 -6.47 10.21 -1.37
C ALA A 82 -6.07 10.23 -2.84
N MET A 83 -5.93 11.43 -3.39
CA MET A 83 -5.47 11.68 -4.75
C MET A 83 -4.14 10.95 -5.03
N GLN A 84 -4.05 10.31 -6.19
CA GLN A 84 -2.90 9.52 -6.62
C GLN A 84 -2.28 10.18 -7.84
N GLY A 85 -1.21 10.95 -7.62
CA GLY A 85 -0.59 11.76 -8.66
C GLY A 85 -1.36 13.06 -8.94
N LEU A 86 -0.73 13.92 -9.74
CA LEU A 86 -1.28 15.17 -10.26
C LEU A 86 -0.66 15.39 -11.64
N THR A 87 -1.45 15.82 -12.59
CA THR A 87 -1.04 16.21 -13.95
C THR A 87 -1.16 17.72 -14.11
N GLU A 88 -0.65 18.28 -15.20
CA GLU A 88 -0.78 19.73 -15.47
C GLU A 88 -2.24 20.16 -15.73
N ASP A 89 -3.10 19.21 -16.11
CA ASP A 89 -4.50 19.46 -16.49
C ASP A 89 -5.49 19.22 -15.32
N ASP A 90 -5.03 18.72 -14.17
CA ASP A 90 -5.85 18.52 -12.96
C ASP A 90 -6.10 19.83 -12.20
#